data_AF-A0A8T5TEB5-F1
#
_entry.id   AF-A0A8T5TEB5-F1
#
_cell.length_a   1.000
_cell.length_b   1.000
_cell.length_c   1.000
_cell.angle_alpha   90.00
_cell.angle_beta   90.00
_cell.angle_gamma   90.00
#
_symmetry.space_group_name_H-M   'P 1'
#
loop_
_entity.id
_entity.type
_entity.pdbx_description
1 polymer ?
#
loop_
_entity_poly.entity_id
_entity_poly.type
_entity_poly.pdbx_seq_one_letter_code
_entity_poly.pdbx_strand_id
1 'polypeptide(L)'
;MTEFVINQYLKLKLVDNKTIIYVDDIKVLQCKYLLLNDIVNNKEDSKFNVENITIDEQAENLDHSMERKDLDSVDIPPETEFWAHSSNLQTWYENNYNSKVLHSNLAFPLLRRLSKAGDMKAKKVFKDEIVSRFRNGNLNVMTFLVKEGFLDEIDIEESDMLYQELDFETYKKLKNLIKESSKNKERFIF
;
A
#
# COMPACT_ATOMS: atom_id res chain seq x y z
N MET A 1 -2.27 10.93 26.64
CA MET A 1 -2.70 10.51 25.29
C MET A 1 -2.30 11.62 24.34
N THR A 2 -1.43 11.32 23.37
CA THR A 2 -0.91 12.29 22.41
C THR A 2 -1.59 12.03 21.06
N GLU A 3 -2.12 13.07 20.43
CA GLU A 3 -2.76 13.00 19.11
C GLU A 3 -2.07 13.99 18.17
N PHE A 4 -1.87 13.57 16.92
CA PHE A 4 -1.34 14.40 15.85
C PHE A 4 -2.25 14.31 14.63
N VAL A 5 -2.84 15.44 14.22
CA VAL A 5 -3.78 15.50 13.09
C VAL A 5 -3.06 16.07 11.88
N ILE A 6 -3.00 15.30 10.79
CA ILE A 6 -2.36 15.70 9.52
C ILE A 6 -3.36 16.41 8.62
N ASN A 7 -4.56 15.85 8.51
CA ASN A 7 -5.68 16.47 7.79
C ASN A 7 -7.01 15.98 8.38
N GLN A 8 -8.13 16.37 7.75
CA GLN A 8 -9.46 16.03 8.25
C GLN A 8 -9.76 14.52 8.30
N TYR A 9 -9.04 13.70 7.54
CA TYR A 9 -9.19 12.26 7.48
C TYR A 9 -8.05 11.51 8.20
N LEU A 10 -6.82 12.02 8.19
CA LEU A 10 -5.63 11.32 8.66
C LEU A 10 -5.12 11.87 10.01
N LYS A 11 -4.99 11.00 11.00
CA LYS A 11 -4.38 11.34 12.30
C LYS A 11 -3.65 10.15 12.92
N LEU A 12 -2.73 10.45 13.84
CA LEU A 12 -2.02 9.46 14.65
C LEU A 12 -2.36 9.66 16.13
N LYS A 13 -2.39 8.56 16.89
CA LYS A 13 -2.52 8.59 18.35
C LYS A 13 -1.48 7.69 19.00
N LEU A 14 -0.85 8.16 20.06
CA LEU A 14 -0.03 7.35 20.96
C LEU A 14 -0.92 6.76 22.05
N VAL A 15 -1.13 5.45 22.00
CA VAL A 15 -1.97 4.67 22.93
C VAL A 15 -1.15 3.47 23.42
N ASP A 16 -1.02 3.30 24.73
CA ASP A 16 -0.27 2.20 25.35
C ASP A 16 1.15 2.01 24.76
N ASN A 17 1.89 3.12 24.62
CA ASN A 17 3.23 3.17 24.00
C ASN A 17 3.28 2.70 22.54
N LYS A 18 2.13 2.65 21.85
CA LYS A 18 2.04 2.31 20.42
C LYS A 18 1.49 3.47 19.61
N THR A 19 2.12 3.74 18.48
CA THR A 19 1.61 4.70 17.50
C THR A 19 0.55 4.02 16.64
N ILE A 20 -0.66 4.57 16.63
CA ILE A 20 -1.79 4.06 15.86
C ILE A 20 -2.23 5.12 14.85
N ILE A 21 -2.31 4.74 13.58
CA ILE A 21 -2.78 5.60 12.50
C ILE A 21 -4.30 5.41 12.34
N TYR A 22 -5.02 6.51 12.13
CA TYR A 22 -6.45 6.54 11.88
C TYR A 22 -6.71 7.25 10.55
N VAL A 23 -7.57 6.65 9.74
CA VAL A 23 -8.14 7.27 8.55
C VAL A 23 -9.65 7.28 8.71
N ASP A 24 -10.27 8.46 8.73
CA ASP A 24 -11.70 8.65 8.95
C ASP A 24 -12.20 7.97 10.25
N ASP A 25 -11.45 8.20 11.33
CA ASP A 25 -11.65 7.56 12.65
C ASP A 25 -11.53 6.01 12.69
N ILE A 26 -11.25 5.38 11.56
CA ILE A 26 -11.00 3.94 11.47
C ILE A 26 -9.51 3.66 11.66
N LYS A 27 -9.19 2.79 12.63
CA LYS A 27 -7.82 2.32 12.87
C LYS A 27 -7.25 1.64 11.63
N VAL A 28 -6.06 2.07 11.20
CA VAL A 28 -5.23 1.40 10.22
C VAL A 28 -4.18 0.59 10.98
N LEU A 29 -4.12 -0.72 10.73
CA LEU A 29 -3.29 -1.63 11.54
C LEU A 29 -1.78 -1.36 11.40
N GLN A 30 -1.14 -1.58 12.54
CA GLN A 30 0.22 -1.36 13.05
C GLN A 30 1.36 -1.15 12.04
N CYS A 31 1.93 0.06 12.06
CA CYS A 31 3.33 0.28 11.69
C CYS A 31 4.22 -0.29 12.80
N LYS A 32 4.98 -1.33 12.49
CA LYS A 32 6.31 -1.49 13.08
C LYS A 32 7.32 -0.91 12.09
N TYR A 33 8.05 0.10 12.59
CA TYR A 33 9.26 0.71 12.02
C TYR A 33 9.14 1.84 10.99
N LEU A 34 10.06 2.79 11.24
CA LEU A 34 10.43 4.01 10.54
C LEU A 34 10.42 3.87 9.01
N LEU A 35 9.71 4.76 8.32
CA LEU A 35 9.79 4.91 6.87
C LEU A 35 10.23 6.32 6.50
N LEU A 36 11.56 6.54 6.56
CA LEU A 36 12.21 7.43 5.60
C LEU A 36 12.90 6.53 4.57
N ASN A 37 12.70 6.86 3.30
CA ASN A 37 13.45 6.28 2.20
C ASN A 37 14.94 6.43 2.51
N ASP A 38 15.64 5.32 2.70
CA ASP A 38 17.10 5.31 2.69
C ASP A 38 17.53 5.84 1.31
N ILE A 39 17.87 7.12 1.25
CA ILE A 39 18.67 7.73 0.17
C ILE A 39 20.09 7.20 0.34
N VAL A 40 20.29 5.90 0.22
CA VAL A 40 21.62 5.30 0.03
C VAL A 40 21.41 4.03 -0.77
N ASN A 41 21.81 4.10 -2.04
CA ASN A 41 22.35 3.00 -2.84
C ASN A 41 22.19 1.62 -2.20
N ASN A 42 21.27 0.79 -2.70
CA ASN A 42 21.63 -0.54 -3.18
C ASN A 42 20.50 -1.12 -4.02
N LYS A 43 20.94 -1.90 -5.00
CA LYS A 43 20.17 -2.51 -6.06
C LYS A 43 19.14 -3.48 -5.49
N GLU A 44 18.00 -3.58 -6.19
CA GLU A 44 17.13 -4.75 -6.22
C GLU A 44 16.72 -5.37 -4.87
N ASP A 45 15.76 -4.78 -4.15
CA ASP A 45 14.94 -5.51 -3.15
C ASP A 45 13.72 -4.62 -2.81
N SER A 46 12.51 -4.92 -3.25
CA SER A 46 11.71 -6.05 -2.80
C SER A 46 10.81 -6.56 -3.92
N LYS A 47 11.05 -7.81 -4.33
CA LYS A 47 10.07 -8.59 -5.06
C LYS A 47 8.83 -8.73 -4.18
N PHE A 48 7.71 -8.16 -4.64
CA PHE A 48 6.39 -8.58 -4.19
C PHE A 48 6.26 -10.10 -4.44
N ASN A 49 6.48 -10.92 -3.41
CA ASN A 49 6.04 -12.31 -3.40
C ASN A 49 4.53 -12.32 -3.17
N VAL A 50 3.78 -12.10 -4.26
CA VAL A 50 2.32 -12.24 -4.30
C VAL A 50 1.95 -13.72 -4.47
N GLU A 51 2.47 -14.57 -3.59
CA GLU A 51 2.00 -15.95 -3.51
C GLU A 51 1.01 -16.05 -2.34
N ASN A 52 -0.28 -16.00 -2.68
CA ASN A 52 -1.42 -16.53 -1.92
C ASN A 52 -1.92 -15.81 -0.65
N ILE A 53 -2.08 -14.49 -0.61
CA ILE A 53 -2.72 -13.84 0.54
C ILE A 53 -3.58 -12.64 0.10
N THR A 54 -4.84 -12.59 0.55
CA THR A 54 -5.79 -11.48 0.27
C THR A 54 -5.35 -10.19 0.99
N ILE A 55 -5.73 -8.99 0.51
CA ILE A 55 -5.26 -7.72 1.12
C ILE A 55 -5.59 -7.62 2.61
N ASP A 56 -6.71 -8.18 3.04
CA ASP A 56 -7.10 -8.16 4.46
C ASP A 56 -6.13 -9.00 5.31
N GLU A 57 -5.62 -10.12 4.78
CA GLU A 57 -4.55 -10.89 5.42
C GLU A 57 -3.15 -10.28 5.18
N GLN A 58 -2.92 -9.53 4.09
CA GLN A 58 -1.65 -8.79 3.89
C GLN A 58 -1.51 -7.62 4.85
N ALA A 59 -2.62 -6.99 5.26
CA ALA A 59 -2.62 -5.97 6.30
C ALA A 59 -2.14 -6.53 7.66
N GLU A 60 -2.37 -7.81 7.91
CA GLU A 60 -1.84 -8.52 9.09
C GLU A 60 -0.37 -8.93 8.89
N ASN A 61 0.05 -9.31 7.67
CA ASN A 61 1.41 -9.77 7.38
C ASN A 61 2.43 -8.67 7.08
N LEU A 62 2.01 -7.42 6.89
CA LEU A 62 2.89 -6.24 6.79
C LEU A 62 3.70 -5.99 8.08
N ASP A 63 3.33 -6.62 9.20
CA ASP A 63 4.00 -6.51 10.50
C ASP A 63 5.41 -7.15 10.50
N HIS A 64 5.69 -8.12 9.61
CA HIS A 64 6.93 -8.93 9.68
C HIS A 64 7.92 -8.76 8.52
N SER A 65 7.50 -8.35 7.32
CA SER A 65 8.43 -8.26 6.18
C SER A 65 9.38 -7.05 6.24
N MET A 66 9.14 -6.14 7.18
CA MET A 66 9.96 -4.95 7.44
C MET A 66 10.84 -5.10 8.70
N GLU A 67 10.82 -6.28 9.34
CA GLU A 67 11.72 -6.61 10.43
C GLU A 67 13.15 -6.80 9.86
N ARG A 68 14.00 -5.77 9.95
CA ARG A 68 15.45 -6.00 9.90
C ARG A 68 15.81 -6.85 11.11
N LYS A 69 16.06 -8.14 10.90
CA LYS A 69 16.53 -9.09 11.93
C LYS A 69 17.81 -8.64 12.67
N ASP A 70 18.47 -7.57 12.22
CA ASP A 70 19.78 -7.13 12.71
C ASP A 70 19.78 -5.79 13.49
N LEU A 71 18.61 -5.15 13.74
CA LEU A 71 18.51 -3.89 14.50
C LEU A 71 17.99 -4.06 15.94
N ASP A 72 18.38 -5.16 16.60
CA ASP A 72 18.01 -5.51 17.98
C ASP A 72 18.60 -4.58 19.09
N SER A 73 18.85 -3.28 18.85
CA SER A 73 19.52 -2.46 19.89
C SER A 73 19.31 -0.95 19.94
N VAL A 74 18.32 -0.36 19.26
CA VAL A 74 17.96 1.04 19.54
C VAL A 74 16.58 1.10 20.17
N ASP A 75 16.56 1.17 21.50
CA ASP A 75 15.36 1.41 22.30
C ASP A 75 14.95 2.88 22.13
N ILE A 76 14.23 3.18 21.04
CA ILE A 76 13.71 4.52 20.78
C ILE A 76 12.51 4.73 21.71
N PRO A 77 12.48 5.82 22.52
CA PRO A 77 11.32 6.11 23.35
C PRO A 77 10.04 6.18 22.50
N PRO A 78 8.91 5.59 22.95
CA PRO A 78 7.66 5.56 22.18
C PRO A 78 7.18 6.94 21.71
N GLU A 79 7.43 7.99 22.50
CA GLU A 79 7.11 9.37 22.14
C GLU A 79 8.00 9.89 21.00
N THR A 80 9.31 9.61 21.04
CA THR A 80 10.23 9.96 19.95
C THR A 80 9.85 9.25 18.66
N GLU A 81 9.50 7.97 18.74
CA GLU A 81 9.03 7.20 17.58
C GLU A 81 7.70 7.78 17.03
N PHE A 82 6.76 8.12 17.91
CA PHE A 82 5.50 8.76 17.53
C PHE A 82 5.71 10.06 16.74
N TRP A 83 6.63 10.92 17.20
CA TRP A 83 6.95 12.17 16.50
C TRP A 83 7.65 11.93 15.16
N ALA A 84 8.52 10.91 15.08
CA ALA A 84 9.16 10.53 13.82
C ALA A 84 8.14 9.99 12.79
N HIS A 85 7.19 9.15 13.20
CA HIS A 85 6.11 8.68 12.32
C HIS A 85 5.19 9.83 11.89
N SER A 86 4.86 10.71 12.83
CA SER A 86 4.00 11.88 12.56
C SER A 86 4.64 12.82 11.55
N SER A 87 5.95 13.11 11.68
CA SER A 87 6.66 13.97 10.74
C SER A 87 6.81 13.36 9.35
N ASN A 88 7.02 12.03 9.25
CA ASN A 88 7.08 11.33 7.97
C ASN A 88 5.74 11.38 7.23
N LEU A 89 4.63 11.09 7.92
CA LEU A 89 3.29 11.17 7.31
C LEU A 89 2.87 12.62 7.00
N GLN A 90 3.26 13.58 7.84
CA GLN A 90 3.07 15.01 7.55
C GLN A 90 3.81 15.41 6.27
N THR A 91 5.09 15.04 6.16
CA THR A 91 5.92 15.34 4.99
C THR A 91 5.33 14.69 3.74
N TRP A 92 4.88 13.43 3.85
CA TRP A 92 4.20 12.74 2.75
C TRP A 92 2.93 13.46 2.30
N TYR A 93 2.09 13.93 3.24
CA TYR A 93 0.90 14.72 2.95
C TYR A 93 1.24 16.07 2.28
N GLU A 94 2.20 16.82 2.82
CA GLU A 94 2.63 18.12 2.28
C GLU A 94 3.24 18.00 0.88
N ASN A 95 3.87 16.86 0.58
CA ASN A 95 4.36 16.52 -0.75
C ASN A 95 3.28 15.92 -1.66
N ASN A 96 2.00 16.24 -1.41
CA ASN A 96 0.85 15.77 -2.19
C ASN A 96 0.80 14.23 -2.32
N TYR A 97 1.02 13.54 -1.22
CA TYR A 97 1.03 12.07 -1.15
C TYR A 97 2.05 11.38 -2.08
N ASN A 98 3.14 12.06 -2.41
CA ASN A 98 4.17 11.51 -3.29
C ASN A 98 4.68 10.15 -2.79
N SER A 99 4.48 9.09 -3.59
CA SER A 99 4.87 7.71 -3.27
C SER A 99 6.37 7.48 -3.18
N LYS A 100 7.21 8.49 -3.48
CA LYS A 100 8.66 8.49 -3.23
C LYS A 100 9.04 8.99 -1.83
N VAL A 101 8.12 9.60 -1.09
CA VAL A 101 8.38 10.12 0.26
C VAL A 101 8.08 9.06 1.32
N LEU A 102 7.00 8.31 1.11
CA LEU A 102 6.57 7.24 2.00
C LEU A 102 6.65 5.91 1.25
N HIS A 103 7.23 4.88 1.88
CA HIS A 103 7.38 3.58 1.25
C HIS A 103 6.04 3.01 0.79
N SER A 104 6.05 2.37 -0.39
CA SER A 104 4.87 1.91 -1.13
C SER A 104 3.95 0.98 -0.33
N ASN A 105 4.53 0.17 0.57
CA ASN A 105 3.80 -0.76 1.46
C ASN A 105 2.88 -0.03 2.44
N LEU A 106 3.22 1.20 2.86
CA LEU A 106 2.37 2.00 3.73
C LEU A 106 1.56 3.03 2.93
N ALA A 107 2.19 3.67 1.94
CA ALA A 107 1.54 4.69 1.11
C ALA A 107 0.30 4.15 0.39
N PHE A 108 0.37 2.94 -0.18
CA PHE A 108 -0.73 2.43 -1.00
C PHE A 108 -1.99 2.06 -0.20
N PRO A 109 -1.92 1.33 0.93
CA PRO A 109 -3.08 1.13 1.79
C PRO A 109 -3.67 2.43 2.34
N LEU A 110 -2.81 3.39 2.71
CA LEU A 110 -3.28 4.71 3.19
C LEU A 110 -4.00 5.49 2.10
N LEU A 111 -3.44 5.56 0.89
CA LEU A 111 -4.07 6.19 -0.28
C LEU A 111 -5.44 5.60 -0.58
N ARG A 112 -5.57 4.26 -0.56
CA ARG A 112 -6.84 3.58 -0.75
C ARG A 112 -7.87 4.02 0.31
N ARG A 113 -7.50 4.02 1.58
CA ARG A 113 -8.42 4.41 2.68
C ARG A 113 -8.77 5.89 2.63
N LEU A 114 -7.81 6.77 2.33
CA LEU A 114 -8.06 8.21 2.19
C LEU A 114 -8.97 8.51 1.00
N SER A 115 -8.78 7.81 -0.12
CA SER A 115 -9.67 7.87 -1.29
C SER A 115 -11.11 7.50 -0.90
N LYS A 116 -11.29 6.41 -0.14
CA LYS A 116 -12.61 5.97 0.36
C LYS A 116 -13.23 6.93 1.37
N ALA A 117 -12.40 7.59 2.19
CA ALA A 117 -12.83 8.64 3.11
C ALA A 117 -13.28 9.94 2.41
N GLY A 118 -13.00 10.08 1.11
CA GLY A 118 -13.39 11.24 0.31
C GLY A 118 -12.28 12.27 0.09
N ASP A 119 -11.03 11.96 0.44
CA ASP A 119 -9.89 12.83 0.09
C ASP A 119 -9.66 12.81 -1.43
N MET A 120 -10.07 13.87 -2.12
CA MET A 120 -9.94 14.02 -3.56
C MET A 120 -8.48 14.00 -4.04
N LYS A 121 -7.54 14.53 -3.23
CA LYS A 121 -6.11 14.53 -3.58
C LYS A 121 -5.57 13.11 -3.49
N ALA A 122 -5.88 12.40 -2.40
CA ALA A 122 -5.47 11.00 -2.25
C ALA A 122 -6.11 10.12 -3.32
N LYS A 123 -7.39 10.33 -3.67
CA LYS A 123 -8.08 9.61 -4.75
C LYS A 123 -7.35 9.76 -6.09
N LYS A 124 -6.96 10.98 -6.46
CA LYS A 124 -6.19 11.21 -7.69
C LYS A 124 -4.86 10.46 -7.68
N VAL A 125 -4.07 10.64 -6.62
CA VAL A 125 -2.75 10.00 -6.49
C VAL A 125 -2.86 8.47 -6.45
N PHE A 126 -3.91 7.94 -5.82
CA PHE A 126 -4.18 6.51 -5.77
C PHE A 126 -4.45 5.92 -7.16
N LYS A 127 -5.26 6.59 -7.99
CA LYS A 127 -5.48 6.20 -9.39
C LYS A 127 -4.18 6.19 -10.18
N ASP A 128 -3.39 7.27 -10.07
CA ASP A 128 -2.10 7.39 -10.77
C ASP A 128 -1.14 6.26 -10.37
N GLU A 129 -1.14 5.87 -9.09
CA GLU A 129 -0.32 4.78 -8.57
C GLU A 129 -0.79 3.41 -9.08
N ILE A 130 -2.11 3.16 -9.20
CA ILE A 130 -2.66 1.94 -9.81
C ILE A 130 -2.22 1.84 -11.27
N VAL A 131 -2.40 2.89 -12.05
CA VAL A 131 -2.00 2.99 -13.46
C VAL A 131 -0.50 2.73 -13.62
N SER A 132 0.32 3.41 -12.81
CA SER A 132 1.78 3.26 -12.84
C SER A 132 2.22 1.83 -12.50
N ARG A 133 1.62 1.21 -11.47
CA ARG A 133 1.93 -0.18 -11.09
C ARG A 133 1.45 -1.19 -12.10
N PHE A 134 0.34 -0.95 -12.78
CA PHE A 134 -0.12 -1.82 -13.84
C PHE A 134 0.85 -1.78 -15.03
N ARG A 135 1.22 -0.58 -15.50
CA ARG A 135 2.13 -0.38 -16.65
C ARG A 135 3.55 -0.91 -16.41
N ASN A 136 4.09 -0.63 -15.22
CA ASN A 136 5.48 -0.98 -14.89
C ASN A 136 5.61 -2.32 -14.14
N GLY A 137 4.49 -2.91 -13.72
CA GLY A 137 4.46 -4.14 -12.95
C GLY A 137 4.74 -5.37 -13.79
N ASN A 138 5.15 -6.44 -13.12
CA ASN A 138 5.18 -7.77 -13.74
C ASN A 138 3.78 -8.40 -13.75
N LEU A 139 3.63 -9.56 -14.41
CA LEU A 139 2.36 -10.27 -14.50
C LEU A 139 1.71 -10.57 -13.15
N ASN A 140 2.49 -10.78 -12.07
CA ASN A 140 1.94 -11.03 -10.74
C ASN A 140 1.30 -9.76 -10.16
N VAL A 141 1.98 -8.61 -10.31
CA VAL A 141 1.45 -7.30 -9.90
C VAL A 141 0.18 -6.96 -10.68
N MET A 142 0.19 -7.12 -12.01
CA MET A 142 -1.00 -6.90 -12.83
C MET A 142 -2.15 -7.81 -12.40
N THR A 143 -1.87 -9.11 -12.22
CA THR A 143 -2.87 -10.11 -11.80
C THR A 143 -3.48 -9.76 -10.45
N PHE A 144 -2.66 -9.32 -9.50
CA PHE A 144 -3.10 -8.85 -8.19
C PHE A 144 -4.02 -7.63 -8.31
N LEU A 145 -3.60 -6.61 -9.08
CA LEU A 145 -4.38 -5.39 -9.27
C LEU A 145 -5.78 -5.68 -9.83
N VAL A 146 -5.87 -6.59 -10.80
CA VAL A 146 -7.15 -7.01 -11.39
C VAL A 146 -8.00 -7.79 -10.40
N LYS A 147 -7.42 -8.78 -9.69
CA LYS A 147 -8.19 -9.67 -8.80
C LYS A 147 -8.76 -8.96 -7.59
N GLU A 148 -8.04 -8.01 -7.05
CA GLU A 148 -8.44 -7.26 -5.88
C GLU A 148 -9.36 -6.07 -6.23
N GLY A 149 -9.75 -5.94 -7.49
CA GLY A 149 -10.67 -4.90 -7.98
C GLY A 149 -10.08 -3.50 -7.98
N PHE A 150 -8.74 -3.35 -8.02
CA PHE A 150 -8.12 -2.03 -8.04
C PHE A 150 -8.35 -1.29 -9.36
N LEU A 151 -8.49 -2.02 -10.47
CA LEU A 151 -8.86 -1.40 -11.74
C LEU A 151 -10.30 -0.87 -11.76
N ASP A 152 -11.15 -1.34 -10.85
CA ASP A 152 -12.53 -0.82 -10.72
C ASP A 152 -12.56 0.56 -10.03
N GLU A 153 -11.44 0.98 -9.43
CA GLU A 153 -11.28 2.29 -8.77
C GLU A 153 -10.86 3.40 -9.76
N ILE A 154 -10.45 3.04 -10.99
CA ILE A 154 -10.17 3.97 -12.09
C ILE A 154 -11.37 4.04 -13.06
N ASP A 155 -11.37 5.00 -13.98
CA ASP A 155 -12.46 5.07 -14.96
C ASP A 155 -12.42 3.86 -15.93
N ILE A 156 -13.59 3.43 -16.42
CA ILE A 156 -13.69 2.28 -17.33
C ILE A 156 -12.87 2.50 -18.60
N GLU A 157 -12.88 3.73 -19.15
CA GLU A 157 -12.09 4.07 -20.32
C GLU A 157 -10.59 3.99 -20.01
N GLU A 158 -10.17 4.46 -18.82
CA GLU A 158 -8.79 4.35 -18.36
C GLU A 158 -8.35 2.89 -18.19
N SER A 159 -9.22 2.05 -17.62
CA SER A 159 -8.91 0.63 -17.46
C SER A 159 -8.82 -0.10 -18.78
N ASP A 160 -9.70 0.19 -19.74
CA ASP A 160 -9.68 -0.45 -21.05
C ASP A 160 -8.42 -0.06 -21.83
N MET A 161 -8.00 1.20 -21.74
CA MET A 161 -6.74 1.67 -22.33
C MET A 161 -5.53 0.88 -21.79
N LEU A 162 -5.48 0.61 -20.48
CA LEU A 162 -4.38 -0.19 -19.89
C LEU A 162 -4.29 -1.60 -20.48
N TYR A 163 -5.42 -2.26 -20.75
CA TYR A 163 -5.40 -3.58 -21.38
C TYR A 163 -4.96 -3.53 -22.85
N GLN A 164 -5.29 -2.44 -23.56
CA GLN A 164 -4.91 -2.24 -24.96
C GLN A 164 -3.42 -1.95 -25.14
N GLU A 165 -2.76 -1.40 -24.12
CA GLU A 165 -1.31 -1.15 -24.11
C GLU A 165 -0.48 -2.46 -24.02
N LEU A 166 -1.08 -3.57 -23.61
CA LEU A 166 -0.38 -4.84 -23.45
C LEU A 166 -0.12 -5.52 -24.81
N ASP A 167 1.07 -6.09 -24.97
CA ASP A 167 1.33 -6.99 -26.09
C ASP A 167 0.48 -8.28 -25.97
N PHE A 168 0.27 -8.95 -27.10
CA PHE A 168 -0.58 -10.14 -27.18
C PHE A 168 -0.18 -11.25 -26.22
N GLU A 169 1.13 -11.49 -26.03
CA GLU A 169 1.61 -12.56 -25.15
C GLU A 169 1.39 -12.22 -23.68
N THR A 170 1.67 -10.97 -23.28
CA THR A 170 1.42 -10.48 -21.92
C THR A 170 -0.07 -10.52 -21.60
N TYR A 171 -0.92 -10.02 -22.50
CA TYR A 171 -2.37 -10.06 -22.35
C TYR A 171 -2.92 -11.48 -22.20
N LYS A 172 -2.45 -12.40 -23.04
CA LYS A 172 -2.84 -13.82 -23.01
C LYS A 172 -2.46 -14.49 -21.69
N LYS A 173 -1.22 -14.25 -21.22
CA LYS A 173 -0.74 -14.77 -19.91
C LYS A 173 -1.57 -14.22 -18.75
N LEU A 174 -1.82 -12.91 -18.74
CA LEU A 174 -2.64 -12.26 -17.72
C LEU A 174 -4.04 -12.87 -17.66
N LYS A 175 -4.71 -13.03 -18.82
CA LYS A 175 -6.02 -13.69 -18.90
C LYS A 175 -6.02 -15.12 -18.37
N ASN A 176 -4.98 -15.90 -18.66
CA ASN A 176 -4.86 -17.26 -18.17
C ASN A 176 -4.72 -17.30 -16.63
N LEU A 177 -3.86 -16.46 -16.05
CA LEU A 177 -3.64 -16.36 -14.60
C LEU A 177 -4.89 -15.92 -13.84
N ILE A 178 -5.69 -15.02 -14.43
CA ILE A 178 -6.97 -14.61 -13.87
C ILE A 178 -7.93 -15.81 -13.88
N LYS A 179 -8.09 -16.48 -15.03
CA LYS A 179 -9.02 -17.62 -15.19
C LYS A 179 -8.68 -18.83 -14.30
N GLU A 180 -7.40 -19.17 -14.17
CA GLU A 180 -6.94 -20.29 -13.34
C GLU A 180 -7.27 -20.07 -11.86
N SER A 181 -7.15 -18.84 -11.39
CA SER A 181 -7.48 -18.52 -10.00
C SER A 181 -8.98 -18.51 -9.69
N SER A 182 -9.83 -18.10 -10.63
CA SER A 182 -11.28 -18.16 -10.48
C SER A 182 -11.75 -19.61 -10.35
N LYS A 183 -11.17 -20.53 -11.13
CA LYS A 183 -11.45 -21.97 -11.04
C LYS A 183 -11.00 -22.59 -9.71
N ASN A 184 -9.93 -22.09 -9.12
CA ASN A 184 -9.46 -22.58 -7.82
C ASN A 184 -10.40 -22.14 -6.68
N LYS A 185 -10.96 -20.92 -6.72
CA LYS A 185 -11.95 -20.49 -5.71
C LYS A 185 -13.23 -21.34 -5.72
N GLU A 186 -13.68 -21.83 -6.87
CA GLU A 186 -14.86 -22.70 -6.98
C GLU A 186 -14.63 -24.13 -6.46
N ARG A 187 -13.37 -24.61 -6.43
CA ARG A 187 -13.05 -25.99 -6.00
C ARG A 187 -12.99 -26.20 -4.49
N PHE A 188 -12.95 -25.13 -3.70
CA PHE A 188 -12.88 -25.20 -2.23
C PHE A 188 -14.23 -24.90 -1.54
N ILE A 189 -15.33 -24.85 -2.31
CA ILE A 189 -16.70 -24.73 -1.77
C ILE A 189 -17.36 -26.11 -1.83
N PHE A 190 -16.90 -27.05 -1.00
CA PHE A 190 -17.61 -28.30 -0.67
C PHE A 190 -17.25 -28.75 0.75
#